data_AF-X1PFK8-F1
#
_entry.id   AF-X1PFK8-F1
#
_cell.length_a   1.000
_cell.length_b   1.000
_cell.length_c   1.000
_cell.angle_alpha   90.00
_cell.angle_beta   90.00
_cell.angle_gamma   90.00
#
_symmetry.space_group_name_H-M   'P 1'
#
loop_
_entity.id
_entity.type
_entity.pdbx_description
1 polymer ?
#
loop_
_entity_poly.entity_id
_entity_poly.type
_entity_poly.pdbx_seq_one_letter_code
_entity_poly.pdbx_strand_id
1 'polypeptide(L)'
;AAEQCQIVEDVLTDLNLKDKPRVTALNKIDLLLDNGKTWDEESAINYLSDQHDVINKNTVLISATKGWGLTKLLKLISGTLAKTAQPV
;
A
#
# COMPACT_ATOMS: atom_id res chain seq x y z
N ALA A 1 0.32 -18.62 0.64
CA ALA A 1 0.39 -17.14 0.49
C ALA A 1 0.97 -16.71 -0.86
N ALA A 2 2.05 -17.35 -1.37
CA ALA A 2 2.65 -17.00 -2.66
C ALA A 2 1.75 -17.20 -3.90
N GLU A 3 0.84 -18.19 -3.89
CA GLU A 3 -0.02 -18.50 -5.04
C GLU A 3 -1.01 -17.38 -5.41
N GLN A 4 -1.47 -16.60 -4.44
CA GLN A 4 -2.40 -15.48 -4.69
C GLN A 4 -1.70 -14.30 -5.39
N CYS A 5 -0.41 -14.08 -5.13
CA CYS A 5 0.36 -13.06 -5.84
C CYS A 5 0.57 -13.43 -7.31
N GLN A 6 0.77 -14.71 -7.63
CA GLN A 6 1.03 -15.13 -9.00
C GLN A 6 -0.16 -14.87 -9.93
N ILE A 7 -1.38 -15.20 -9.47
CA ILE A 7 -2.62 -14.96 -10.23
C ILE A 7 -2.81 -13.45 -10.50
N VAL A 8 -2.51 -12.60 -9.52
CA VAL A 8 -2.63 -11.15 -9.69
C VAL A 8 -1.61 -10.63 -10.70
N GLU A 9 -0.35 -11.07 -10.65
CA GLU A 9 0.67 -10.65 -11.63
C GLU A 9 0.38 -11.17 -13.04
N ASP A 10 -0.19 -12.37 -13.17
CA ASP A 10 -0.59 -12.94 -14.46
C ASP A 10 -1.73 -12.13 -15.08
N VAL A 11 -2.76 -11.76 -14.30
CA VAL A 11 -3.84 -10.88 -14.76
C VAL A 11 -3.32 -9.48 -15.10
N LEU A 12 -2.42 -8.91 -14.30
CA LEU A 12 -1.81 -7.60 -14.59
C LEU A 12 -0.95 -7.63 -15.86
N THR A 13 -0.31 -8.78 -16.14
CA THR A 13 0.43 -9.03 -17.38
C THR A 13 -0.51 -9.11 -18.58
N ASP A 14 -1.61 -9.85 -18.46
CA ASP A 14 -2.63 -10.02 -19.50
C ASP A 14 -3.29 -8.69 -19.89
N LEU A 15 -3.48 -7.80 -18.92
CA LEU A 15 -3.99 -6.44 -19.13
C LEU A 15 -2.96 -5.44 -19.70
N ASN A 16 -1.72 -5.89 -19.99
CA ASN A 16 -0.61 -5.09 -20.50
C ASN A 16 -0.28 -3.85 -19.63
N LEU A 17 -0.40 -3.98 -18.31
CA LEU A 17 -0.23 -2.86 -17.36
C LEU A 17 1.19 -2.75 -16.78
N LYS A 18 2.15 -3.52 -17.31
CA LYS A 18 3.53 -3.58 -16.79
C LYS A 18 4.27 -2.24 -16.83
N ASP A 19 4.03 -1.43 -17.86
CA ASP A 19 4.68 -0.13 -18.04
C ASP A 19 4.01 1.02 -17.25
N LYS A 20 2.89 0.77 -16.57
CA LYS A 20 2.22 1.80 -15.77
C LYS A 20 2.88 1.92 -14.41
N PRO A 21 2.97 3.13 -13.85
CA PRO A 21 3.49 3.28 -12.51
C PRO A 21 2.58 2.58 -11.49
N ARG A 22 3.18 1.83 -10.58
CA ARG A 22 2.48 1.01 -9.59
C ARG A 22 2.64 1.57 -8.18
N VAL A 23 1.55 1.61 -7.44
CA VAL A 23 1.50 1.89 -6.00
C VAL A 23 0.86 0.69 -5.32
N THR A 24 1.48 0.19 -4.27
CA THR A 24 0.96 -0.95 -3.51
C THR A 24 0.31 -0.45 -2.24
N ALA A 25 -0.97 -0.76 -2.03
CA ALA A 25 -1.66 -0.47 -0.77
C ALA A 25 -1.88 -1.78 -0.01
N LEU A 26 -1.16 -1.96 1.09
CA LEU A 26 -1.38 -3.06 2.03
C LEU A 26 -2.57 -2.71 2.91
N ASN A 27 -3.74 -3.23 2.51
CA ASN A 27 -5.01 -2.95 3.17
C ASN A 27 -5.30 -3.92 4.32
N LYS A 28 -6.21 -3.49 5.21
CA LYS A 28 -6.69 -4.22 6.40
C LYS A 28 -5.65 -4.36 7.51
N ILE A 29 -4.79 -3.35 7.68
CA ILE A 29 -3.81 -3.35 8.78
C ILE A 29 -4.46 -3.43 10.16
N ASP A 30 -5.72 -3.00 10.28
CA ASP A 30 -6.53 -3.11 11.50
C ASP A 30 -6.71 -4.56 11.99
N LEU A 31 -6.58 -5.56 11.11
CA LEU A 31 -6.65 -6.98 11.48
C LEU A 31 -5.33 -7.57 11.97
N LEU A 32 -4.21 -6.85 11.75
CA LEU A 32 -2.86 -7.27 12.13
C LEU A 32 -2.45 -6.72 13.50
N LEU A 33 -3.27 -5.84 14.08
CA LEU A 33 -3.01 -5.19 15.36
C LEU A 33 -3.59 -6.01 16.50
N ASP A 34 -2.96 -5.91 17.67
CA ASP A 34 -3.45 -6.58 18.87
C ASP A 34 -4.77 -5.96 19.35
N ASN A 35 -5.77 -6.80 19.60
CA ASN A 35 -7.12 -6.39 20.02
C ASN A 35 -7.19 -5.91 21.48
N GLY A 36 -6.14 -6.12 22.28
CA GLY A 36 -6.05 -5.71 23.67
C GLY A 36 -5.63 -4.25 23.88
N LYS A 37 -5.28 -3.53 22.80
CA LYS A 37 -4.86 -2.14 22.84
C LYS A 37 -5.73 -1.29 21.90
N THR A 38 -6.03 -0.06 22.33
CA THR A 38 -6.61 0.95 21.43
C THR A 38 -5.51 1.52 20.55
N TRP A 39 -5.70 1.44 19.24
CA TRP A 39 -4.79 1.95 18.23
C TRP A 39 -5.36 3.19 17.56
N ASP A 40 -4.49 4.16 17.32
CA ASP A 40 -4.72 5.30 16.41
C ASP A 40 -3.91 5.09 15.12
N GLU A 41 -4.17 5.92 14.10
CA GLU A 41 -3.51 5.81 12.79
C GLU A 41 -1.98 5.78 12.90
N GLU A 42 -1.40 6.71 13.69
CA GLU A 42 0.05 6.90 13.75
C GLU A 42 0.70 5.74 14.51
N SER A 43 0.14 5.36 15.66
CA SER A 43 0.68 4.25 16.44
C SER A 43 0.57 2.90 15.72
N ALA A 44 -0.52 2.66 14.99
CA ALA A 44 -0.71 1.46 14.18
C ALA A 44 0.31 1.36 13.03
N ILE A 45 0.46 2.45 12.27
CA ILE A 45 1.38 2.49 11.12
C ILE A 45 2.83 2.37 11.59
N ASN A 46 3.22 3.07 12.65
CA ASN A 46 4.58 3.00 13.19
C ASN A 46 4.91 1.60 13.69
N TYR A 47 4.01 0.99 14.46
CA TYR A 47 4.19 -0.38 14.95
C TYR A 47 4.38 -1.38 13.81
N LEU A 48 3.53 -1.34 12.79
CA LEU A 48 3.64 -2.27 11.66
C LEU A 48 4.83 -1.97 10.73
N SER A 49 5.24 -0.71 10.63
CA SER A 49 6.42 -0.32 9.84
C SER A 49 7.72 -0.81 10.48
N ASP A 50 7.80 -0.78 11.81
CA ASP A 50 8.95 -1.30 12.57
C ASP A 50 9.07 -2.83 12.45
N GLN A 51 7.94 -3.54 12.39
CA GLN A 51 7.93 -5.00 12.22
C GLN A 51 8.25 -5.46 10.78
N HIS A 52 8.12 -4.57 9.80
CA HIS A 52 8.34 -4.89 8.38
C HIS A 52 9.45 -4.00 7.82
N ASP A 53 10.70 -4.41 8.02
CA ASP A 53 11.93 -3.78 7.49
C ASP A 53 11.90 -3.59 5.95
N VAL A 54 10.97 -4.27 5.26
CA VAL A 54 10.89 -4.39 3.79
C VAL A 54 9.64 -3.70 3.22
N ILE A 55 9.14 -2.62 3.82
CA ILE A 55 8.12 -1.80 3.15
C ILE A 55 8.82 -0.97 2.06
N ASN A 56 8.73 -1.45 0.81
CA ASN A 56 9.20 -0.74 -0.38
C ASN A 56 8.65 0.71 -0.40
N LYS A 57 9.42 1.66 -0.94
CA LYS A 57 9.07 3.10 -0.98
C LYS A 57 7.72 3.39 -1.63
N ASN A 58 7.24 2.50 -2.50
CA ASN A 58 5.94 2.62 -3.19
C ASN A 58 4.80 1.86 -2.49
N THR A 59 5.00 1.42 -1.25
CA THR A 59 4.01 0.69 -0.46
C THR A 59 3.42 1.55 0.65
N VAL A 60 2.11 1.48 0.83
CA VAL A 60 1.37 2.21 1.88
C VAL A 60 0.56 1.22 2.72
N LEU A 61 0.72 1.31 4.03
CA LEU A 61 -0.13 0.64 5.01
C LEU A 61 -1.44 1.43 5.16
N ILE A 62 -2.58 0.77 4.95
CA ILE A 62 -3.90 1.39 5.10
C ILE A 62 -4.89 0.50 5.84
N SER A 63 -5.86 1.15 6.49
CA SER A 63 -7.12 0.51 6.90
C SER A 63 -8.26 1.28 6.25
N ALA A 64 -8.84 0.72 5.18
CA ALA A 64 -9.96 1.37 4.49
C ALA A 64 -11.19 1.53 5.39
N THR A 65 -11.40 0.61 6.34
CA THR A 65 -12.53 0.62 7.28
C THR A 65 -12.36 1.66 8.38
N LYS A 66 -11.13 1.92 8.83
CA LYS A 66 -10.80 2.93 9.84
C LYS A 66 -10.44 4.29 9.26
N GLY A 67 -10.29 4.38 7.93
CA GLY A 67 -9.84 5.59 7.23
C GLY A 67 -8.33 5.85 7.36
N TRP A 68 -7.55 4.88 7.85
CA TRP A 68 -6.15 5.09 8.18
C TRP A 68 -5.24 5.04 6.95
N GLY A 69 -4.26 5.95 6.90
CA GLY A 69 -3.20 5.98 5.88
C GLY A 69 -3.67 6.46 4.50
N LEU A 70 -4.93 6.87 4.35
CA LEU A 70 -5.50 7.32 3.08
C LEU A 70 -4.88 8.63 2.59
N THR A 71 -4.54 9.55 3.49
CA THR A 71 -3.84 10.80 3.14
C THR A 71 -2.48 10.52 2.49
N LYS A 72 -1.72 9.56 3.06
CA LYS A 72 -0.43 9.14 2.51
C LYS A 72 -0.59 8.44 1.16
N LEU A 73 -1.60 7.59 1.02
CA LEU A 73 -1.94 6.94 -0.25
C LEU A 73 -2.26 7.98 -1.33
N LEU A 74 -3.12 8.96 -1.03
CA LEU A 74 -3.47 10.03 -1.97
C LEU A 74 -2.24 10.84 -2.38
N LYS A 75 -1.38 11.22 -1.43
CA LYS A 75 -0.14 11.95 -1.72
C LYS A 75 0.78 11.16 -2.66
N LEU A 76 0.88 9.85 -2.46
CA LEU A 76 1.70 8.98 -3.32
C LEU A 76 1.09 8.79 -4.71
N ILE A 77 -0.23 8.66 -4.82
CA ILE A 77 -0.93 8.61 -6.12
C ILE A 77 -0.68 9.92 -6.88
N SER A 78 -0.92 11.09 -6.25
CA SER A 78 -0.70 12.39 -6.88
C SER A 78 0.76 12.60 -7.31
N GLY A 79 1.72 12.24 -6.46
CA GLY A 79 3.14 12.33 -6.80
C GLY A 79 3.55 11.40 -7.94
N THR A 80 2.98 10.19 -7.99
CA THR A 80 3.20 9.22 -9.06
C THR A 80 2.65 9.72 -10.40
N LEU A 81 1.41 10.23 -10.39
CA LEU A 81 0.78 10.79 -11.59
C LEU A 81 1.50 12.02 -12.13
N ALA A 82 1.98 12.89 -11.25
CA ALA A 82 2.75 14.07 -11.64
C ALA A 82 4.07 13.70 -12.34
N LYS A 83 4.75 12.63 -11.91
CA LYS A 83 5.98 12.13 -12.54
C LYS A 83 5.75 11.54 -13.93
N THR A 84 4.59 10.91 -14.17
CA THR A 84 4.24 10.40 -15.49
C THR A 84 3.79 11.47 -16.49
N ALA A 85 3.47 12.67 -16.01
CA ALA A 85 3.04 13.78 -16.86
C ALA A 85 4.20 14.70 -17.31
N GLN A 86 5.43 14.44 -16.88
CA GLN A 86 6.61 15.18 -17.36
C GLN A 86 7.10 14.59 -18.69
N PRO A 87 7.25 15.40 -19.76
CA PRO A 87 7.80 14.92 -21.03
C PRO A 87 9.27 14.51 -20.85
N VAL A 88 9.66 13.40 -21.49
CA VAL A 88 11.07 13.05 -21.77
C VAL A 88 11.61 13.95 -22.87
#